data_AF-G5J4P3-F1
#
_entry.id   AF-G5J4P3-F1
#
_cell.length_a   1.000
_cell.length_b   1.000
_cell.length_c   1.000
_cell.angle_alpha   90.00
_cell.angle_beta   90.00
_cell.angle_gamma   90.00
#
_symmetry.space_group_name_H-M   'P 1'
#
loop_
_entity.id
_entity.type
_entity.pdbx_description
1 polymer ?
#
loop_
_entity_poly.entity_id
_entity_poly.type
_entity_poly.pdbx_seq_one_letter_code
_entity_poly.pdbx_strand_id
1 'polypeptide(L)'
;AESNPINVFWKANNQTYTAKIETLLEYPIDLALLKLEGDIPKHGCVDLDEREPKINQYLYIFGYPKAIGIDYSEGDSATFKYEGESFQKNVLLYKLKEGQLIDGFSGSPLLNLETGKVCGMVNISRDTSSDLGGRAVSTKVILEQFSAIAELNQQFHQQPKPGDINPFKYGRPVPPESFYGRRKAILDLKNRIGAIEPQCINIVGLRRNGKTSLLRYIKERTAEFFQPQQQPLIISLDLSNGKFHSPEGILEGVRRGIKKQIGKEPWSKDDNEDPFEIEDRLQELVDQGDRLIVMLDEFEAISRRLETFNDWGEDWRSKGCAGLLTMVIFSKRPVSELYQSLSLTSPFANIFSTTILGPLEEKAWHNLVEDGFNNDVAPLSWIDELAGGLPYYVQMAASLWWQYRDDEQAKKEFIFQATPRFQELWKDLTEIERHALRYAADVSGLTVPNRAIIDILKRHGLLRQEGGLFSSVFAEFIKNQR
;
A
#
# COMPACT_ATOMS: atom_id res chain seq x y z
N ALA A 1 -7.71 50.51 -22.29
CA ALA A 1 -6.85 50.75 -21.10
C ALA A 1 -5.57 49.96 -21.29
N GLU A 2 -4.60 50.55 -21.98
CA GLU A 2 -3.33 49.90 -22.31
C GLU A 2 -2.32 50.15 -21.17
N SER A 3 -1.66 49.09 -20.71
CA SER A 3 -0.32 49.08 -20.08
C SER A 3 -0.10 49.48 -18.60
N ASN A 4 -1.07 49.36 -17.69
CA ASN A 4 -0.75 49.39 -16.25
C ASN A 4 -0.37 47.98 -15.74
N PRO A 5 0.82 47.79 -15.13
CA PRO A 5 1.17 46.52 -14.50
C PRO A 5 0.23 46.21 -13.33
N ILE A 6 -0.27 44.97 -13.27
CA ILE A 6 -1.10 44.48 -12.17
C ILE A 6 -0.21 43.79 -11.15
N ASN A 7 -0.31 44.17 -9.88
CA ASN A 7 0.40 43.50 -8.81
C ASN A 7 -0.41 42.29 -8.32
N VAL A 8 0.20 41.11 -8.32
CA VAL A 8 -0.38 39.85 -7.83
C VAL A 8 0.39 39.42 -6.60
N PHE A 9 -0.26 39.43 -5.44
CA PHE A 9 0.35 38.96 -4.19
C PHE A 9 0.08 37.48 -3.97
N TRP A 10 1.14 36.70 -3.72
CA TRP A 10 1.03 35.28 -3.38
C TRP A 10 1.37 35.06 -1.91
N LYS A 11 0.33 34.79 -1.10
CA LYS A 11 0.41 34.62 0.36
C LYS A 11 1.42 33.54 0.79
N ALA A 12 1.48 32.40 0.09
CA ALA A 12 2.32 31.27 0.50
C ALA A 12 3.83 31.59 0.51
N ASN A 13 4.26 32.45 -0.42
CA ASN A 13 5.67 32.87 -0.53
C ASN A 13 5.91 34.29 0.01
N ASN A 14 4.85 34.95 0.50
CA ASN A 14 4.85 36.35 0.93
C ASN A 14 5.52 37.29 -0.09
N GLN A 15 5.22 37.10 -1.37
CA GLN A 15 5.87 37.80 -2.48
C GLN A 15 4.83 38.39 -3.44
N THR A 16 5.15 39.56 -4.00
CA THR A 16 4.36 40.22 -5.04
C THR A 16 5.03 40.02 -6.40
N TYR A 17 4.22 39.64 -7.39
CA TYR A 17 4.61 39.48 -8.79
C TYR A 17 3.90 40.54 -9.63
N THR A 18 4.49 40.86 -10.77
CA THR A 18 3.88 41.73 -11.78
C THR A 18 3.18 40.86 -12.82
N ALA A 19 1.98 41.26 -13.22
CA ALA A 19 1.21 40.63 -14.28
C ALA A 19 0.80 41.65 -15.35
N LYS A 20 0.68 41.17 -16.59
CA LYS A 20 0.05 41.89 -17.69
C LYS A 20 -1.29 41.26 -18.04
N ILE A 21 -2.24 42.09 -18.45
CA ILE A 21 -3.48 41.61 -19.04
C ILE A 21 -3.13 41.10 -20.45
N GLU A 22 -3.31 39.80 -20.67
CA GLU A 22 -3.14 39.18 -21.99
C GLU A 22 -4.41 39.31 -22.81
N THR A 23 -5.56 39.07 -22.19
CA THR A 23 -6.88 39.22 -22.81
C THR A 23 -7.87 39.78 -21.81
N LEU A 24 -8.73 40.70 -22.24
CA LEU A 24 -9.84 41.23 -21.45
C LEU A 24 -11.14 41.04 -22.21
N LEU A 25 -12.08 40.33 -21.59
CA LEU A 25 -13.44 40.11 -22.10
C LEU A 25 -14.40 40.99 -21.32
N GLU A 26 -15.05 41.92 -22.03
CA GLU A 26 -16.02 42.82 -21.42
C GLU A 26 -17.32 42.08 -21.02
N TYR A 27 -18.19 42.81 -20.33
CA TYR A 27 -19.53 42.35 -19.97
C TYR A 27 -20.30 41.84 -21.21
N PRO A 28 -20.99 40.68 -21.17
CA PRO A 28 -21.51 39.98 -19.98
C PRO A 28 -20.59 38.96 -19.29
N ILE A 29 -19.41 38.67 -19.85
CA ILE A 29 -18.51 37.63 -19.32
C ILE A 29 -17.63 38.20 -18.20
N ASP A 30 -17.08 39.41 -18.39
CA ASP A 30 -16.26 40.14 -17.42
C ASP A 30 -15.09 39.31 -16.86
N LEU A 31 -14.20 38.88 -17.76
CA LEU A 31 -13.04 38.04 -17.46
C LEU A 31 -11.75 38.67 -17.98
N ALA A 32 -10.68 38.57 -17.20
CA ALA A 32 -9.35 38.94 -17.63
C ALA A 32 -8.40 37.74 -17.51
N LEU A 33 -7.67 37.44 -18.58
CA LEU A 33 -6.53 36.53 -18.53
C LEU A 33 -5.27 37.33 -18.18
N LEU A 34 -4.64 36.96 -17.07
CA LEU A 34 -3.42 37.60 -16.59
C LEU A 34 -2.22 36.69 -16.81
N LYS A 35 -1.14 37.28 -17.32
CA LYS A 35 0.16 36.62 -17.49
C LYS A 35 1.18 37.24 -16.53
N LEU A 36 1.67 36.44 -15.60
CA LEU A 36 2.75 36.84 -14.70
C LEU A 36 4.06 37.06 -15.50
N GLU A 37 4.84 38.05 -15.08
CA GLU A 37 6.11 38.41 -15.68
C GLU A 37 7.29 38.04 -14.77
N GLY A 38 8.44 37.73 -15.39
CA GLY A 38 9.68 37.43 -14.68
C GLY A 38 9.84 35.94 -14.35
N ASP A 39 10.74 35.65 -13.41
CA ASP A 39 10.99 34.29 -12.93
C ASP A 39 9.92 33.90 -11.91
N ILE A 40 9.02 32.99 -12.31
CA ILE A 40 7.88 32.58 -11.50
C ILE A 40 8.28 31.31 -10.73
N PRO A 41 8.18 31.28 -9.39
CA PRO A 41 8.48 30.08 -8.64
C PRO A 41 7.54 28.95 -9.02
N LYS A 42 7.99 27.71 -8.83
CA LYS A 42 7.19 26.51 -9.09
C LYS A 42 5.89 26.58 -8.27
N HIS A 43 4.79 26.89 -8.94
CA HIS A 43 3.46 27.07 -8.37
C HIS A 43 2.58 25.86 -8.70
N GLY A 44 1.83 25.34 -7.72
CA GLY A 44 0.88 24.26 -7.95
C GLY A 44 -0.31 24.76 -8.78
N CYS A 45 -0.59 24.14 -9.92
CA CYS A 45 -1.81 24.42 -10.68
C CYS A 45 -2.94 23.51 -10.20
N VAL A 46 -4.15 24.05 -10.01
CA VAL A 46 -5.33 23.23 -9.71
C VAL A 46 -5.98 22.79 -11.02
N ASP A 47 -6.59 21.61 -11.04
CA ASP A 47 -7.29 21.10 -12.22
C ASP A 47 -8.62 21.83 -12.45
N LEU A 48 -8.92 22.09 -13.72
CA LEU A 48 -10.09 22.83 -14.17
C LEU A 48 -11.16 21.84 -14.66
N ASP A 49 -12.33 21.85 -14.02
CA ASP A 49 -13.41 20.91 -14.33
C ASP A 49 -14.49 21.54 -15.21
N GLU A 50 -14.63 21.07 -16.45
CA GLU A 50 -15.69 21.49 -17.37
C GLU A 50 -17.06 20.90 -17.04
N ARG A 51 -17.11 19.89 -16.15
CA ARG A 51 -18.37 19.22 -15.78
C ARG A 51 -19.19 20.11 -14.86
N GLU A 52 -20.50 20.06 -15.08
CA GLU A 52 -21.46 20.72 -14.20
C GLU A 52 -21.50 20.04 -12.82
N PRO A 53 -21.45 20.79 -11.70
CA PRO A 53 -21.67 20.25 -10.38
C PRO A 53 -23.09 19.66 -10.24
N LYS A 54 -23.27 18.72 -9.31
CA LYS A 54 -24.60 18.19 -8.98
C LYS A 54 -25.38 19.20 -8.13
N ILE A 55 -26.70 19.23 -8.28
CA ILE A 55 -27.58 20.06 -7.44
C ILE A 55 -27.31 19.75 -5.95
N ASN A 56 -27.22 20.80 -5.13
CA ASN A 56 -26.87 20.79 -3.72
C ASN A 56 -25.42 20.39 -3.37
N GLN A 57 -24.54 20.22 -4.36
CA GLN A 57 -23.12 19.97 -4.10
C GLN A 57 -22.46 21.18 -3.46
N TYR A 58 -21.62 20.93 -2.46
CA TYR A 58 -20.87 21.98 -1.75
C TYR A 58 -19.71 22.48 -2.60
N LEU A 59 -19.61 23.80 -2.66
CA LEU A 59 -18.61 24.54 -3.38
C LEU A 59 -17.94 25.52 -2.41
N TYR A 60 -16.63 25.66 -2.53
CA TYR A 60 -15.81 26.47 -1.64
C TYR A 60 -15.12 27.58 -2.43
N ILE A 61 -15.02 28.76 -1.82
CA ILE A 61 -14.23 29.88 -2.33
C ILE A 61 -13.28 30.39 -1.25
N PHE A 62 -12.16 30.95 -1.70
CA PHE A 62 -11.31 31.81 -0.89
C PHE A 62 -10.98 33.06 -1.71
N GLY A 63 -11.17 34.23 -1.12
CA GLY A 63 -11.01 35.52 -1.78
C GLY A 63 -10.61 36.63 -0.83
N TYR A 64 -10.64 37.88 -1.31
CA TYR A 64 -10.23 39.05 -0.53
C TYR A 64 -11.38 40.07 -0.49
N PRO A 65 -12.42 39.80 0.32
CA PRO A 65 -13.59 40.67 0.39
C PRO A 65 -13.25 42.05 0.98
N LYS A 66 -14.16 43.00 0.78
CA LYS A 66 -14.08 44.36 1.31
C LYS A 66 -15.38 44.68 2.05
N ALA A 67 -15.28 44.88 3.36
CA ALA A 67 -16.39 45.38 4.17
C ALA A 67 -15.94 46.52 5.08
N ILE A 68 -16.84 47.46 5.34
CA ILE A 68 -16.55 48.62 6.20
C ILE A 68 -16.35 48.11 7.64
N GLY A 69 -15.18 48.42 8.23
CA GLY A 69 -14.88 48.10 9.62
C GLY A 69 -14.38 46.68 9.90
N ILE A 70 -14.13 45.87 8.87
CA ILE A 70 -13.56 44.52 8.99
C ILE A 70 -12.28 44.45 8.15
N ASP A 71 -11.19 43.95 8.75
CA ASP A 71 -9.91 43.73 8.07
C ASP A 71 -9.87 42.32 7.44
N TYR A 72 -9.92 42.28 6.11
CA TYR A 72 -9.82 41.07 5.30
C TYR A 72 -8.48 40.99 4.54
N SER A 73 -7.44 41.69 5.01
CA SER A 73 -6.11 41.69 4.37
C SER A 73 -5.50 40.29 4.25
N GLU A 74 -5.88 39.34 5.11
CA GLU A 74 -5.45 37.94 5.05
C GLU A 74 -6.28 37.04 4.14
N GLY A 75 -7.36 37.56 3.55
CA GLY A 75 -8.37 36.82 2.80
C GLY A 75 -9.43 36.19 3.70
N ASP A 76 -10.52 35.73 3.08
CA ASP A 76 -11.62 35.07 3.76
C ASP A 76 -12.21 33.94 2.90
N SER A 77 -12.95 33.04 3.54
CA SER A 77 -13.54 31.86 2.94
C SER A 77 -15.07 31.92 2.95
N ALA A 78 -15.70 31.28 1.97
CA ALA A 78 -17.12 31.03 2.01
C ALA A 78 -17.48 29.70 1.33
N THR A 79 -18.61 29.13 1.75
CA THR A 79 -19.16 27.91 1.16
C THR A 79 -20.54 28.17 0.58
N PHE A 80 -20.85 27.49 -0.52
CA PHE A 80 -22.12 27.59 -1.22
C PHE A 80 -22.60 26.20 -1.62
N LYS A 81 -23.89 26.10 -1.94
CA LYS A 81 -24.44 24.98 -2.69
C LYS A 81 -24.75 25.37 -4.11
N TYR A 82 -24.43 24.47 -5.05
CA TYR A 82 -24.88 24.60 -6.42
C TYR A 82 -26.40 24.44 -6.51
N GLU A 83 -27.09 25.43 -7.08
CA GLU A 83 -28.55 25.44 -7.25
C GLU A 83 -28.96 25.03 -8.67
N GLY A 84 -28.10 25.26 -9.67
CA GLY A 84 -28.36 24.94 -11.07
C GLY A 84 -27.82 26.01 -12.03
N GLU A 85 -28.12 25.83 -13.32
CA GLU A 85 -27.73 26.76 -14.37
C GLU A 85 -28.55 28.06 -14.32
N SER A 86 -27.93 29.16 -14.72
CA SER A 86 -28.54 30.45 -14.93
C SER A 86 -27.96 31.09 -16.20
N PHE A 87 -28.76 31.83 -16.94
CA PHE A 87 -28.32 32.48 -18.17
C PHE A 87 -28.42 34.00 -18.06
N GLN A 88 -27.38 34.70 -18.48
CA GLN A 88 -27.36 36.15 -18.59
C GLN A 88 -26.77 36.57 -19.93
N LYS A 89 -27.59 37.19 -20.79
CA LYS A 89 -27.21 37.57 -22.15
C LYS A 89 -26.51 36.43 -22.92
N ASN A 90 -27.08 35.21 -22.84
CA ASN A 90 -26.57 33.96 -23.42
C ASN A 90 -25.26 33.40 -22.83
N VAL A 91 -24.76 33.94 -21.73
CA VAL A 91 -23.65 33.33 -20.97
C VAL A 91 -24.21 32.38 -19.92
N LEU A 92 -23.68 31.15 -19.90
CA LEU A 92 -23.98 30.15 -18.88
C LEU A 92 -23.25 30.51 -17.57
N LEU A 93 -24.03 30.64 -16.50
CA LEU A 93 -23.58 30.92 -15.15
C LEU A 93 -24.11 29.85 -14.19
N TYR A 94 -23.37 29.58 -13.13
CA TYR A 94 -23.83 28.76 -12.02
C TYR A 94 -24.53 29.62 -10.99
N LYS A 95 -25.72 29.18 -10.56
CA LYS A 95 -26.47 29.78 -9.46
C LYS A 95 -26.05 29.12 -8.14
N LEU A 96 -25.70 29.95 -7.17
CA LEU A 96 -25.25 29.54 -5.84
C LEU A 96 -26.29 29.93 -4.80
N LYS A 97 -26.43 29.13 -3.73
CA LYS A 97 -27.30 29.40 -2.57
C LYS A 97 -26.61 29.03 -1.26
N GLU A 98 -27.26 29.37 -0.14
CA GLU A 98 -26.82 29.02 1.23
C GLU A 98 -25.43 29.57 1.58
N GLY A 99 -25.15 30.81 1.14
CA GLY A 99 -23.93 31.54 1.46
C GLY A 99 -24.06 33.00 1.01
N GLN A 100 -23.26 33.88 1.61
CA GLN A 100 -23.28 35.31 1.29
C GLN A 100 -22.06 35.66 0.43
N LEU A 101 -22.31 36.28 -0.73
CA LEU A 101 -21.27 36.89 -1.56
C LEU A 101 -21.25 38.39 -1.30
N ILE A 102 -20.19 38.85 -0.63
CA ILE A 102 -19.91 40.28 -0.44
C ILE A 102 -18.88 40.78 -1.46
N ASP A 103 -18.82 42.10 -1.62
CA ASP A 103 -17.90 42.75 -2.54
C ASP A 103 -16.44 42.33 -2.26
N GLY A 104 -15.67 42.11 -3.33
CA GLY A 104 -14.28 41.64 -3.26
C GLY A 104 -14.10 40.11 -3.35
N PHE A 105 -15.18 39.32 -3.31
CA PHE A 105 -15.12 37.90 -3.70
C PHE A 105 -15.13 37.66 -5.21
N SER A 106 -15.42 38.67 -6.02
CA SER A 106 -15.39 38.56 -7.49
C SER A 106 -14.01 38.11 -7.97
N GLY A 107 -13.95 37.15 -8.89
CA GLY A 107 -12.72 36.53 -9.36
C GLY A 107 -12.19 35.37 -8.49
N SER A 108 -12.85 35.05 -7.37
CA SER A 108 -12.46 33.88 -6.55
C SER A 108 -12.78 32.57 -7.28
N PRO A 109 -11.87 31.58 -7.28
CA PRO A 109 -12.13 30.27 -7.86
C PRO A 109 -13.17 29.51 -7.04
N LEU A 110 -14.07 28.81 -7.72
CA LEU A 110 -15.11 27.98 -7.15
C LEU A 110 -14.64 26.52 -7.14
N LEU A 111 -14.15 26.07 -6.00
CA LEU A 111 -13.61 24.73 -5.78
C LEU A 111 -14.74 23.75 -5.45
N ASN A 112 -14.82 22.66 -6.19
CA ASN A 112 -15.69 21.53 -5.86
C ASN A 112 -15.00 20.65 -4.81
N LEU A 113 -15.58 20.57 -3.61
CA LEU A 113 -14.98 19.84 -2.49
C LEU A 113 -14.98 18.31 -2.67
N GLU A 114 -15.83 17.77 -3.54
CA GLU A 114 -15.89 16.33 -3.81
C GLU A 114 -14.81 15.91 -4.82
N THR A 115 -14.58 16.75 -5.85
CA THR A 115 -13.60 16.42 -6.91
C THR A 115 -12.22 17.04 -6.68
N GLY A 116 -12.10 18.04 -5.81
CA GLY A 116 -10.87 18.81 -5.61
C GLY A 116 -10.51 19.72 -6.78
N LYS A 117 -11.42 19.96 -7.72
CA LYS A 117 -11.19 20.72 -8.96
C LYS A 117 -11.94 22.05 -8.96
N VAL A 118 -11.45 23.04 -9.72
CA VAL A 118 -12.14 24.32 -9.89
C VAL A 118 -13.16 24.22 -11.02
N CYS A 119 -14.45 24.38 -10.68
CA CYS A 119 -15.55 24.23 -11.63
C CYS A 119 -16.12 25.58 -12.12
N GLY A 120 -15.69 26.69 -11.54
CA GLY A 120 -16.04 28.03 -12.02
C GLY A 120 -15.29 29.13 -11.30
N MET A 121 -15.70 30.37 -11.58
CA MET A 121 -15.15 31.56 -10.93
C MET A 121 -16.28 32.53 -10.59
N VAL A 122 -16.28 33.06 -9.37
CA VAL A 122 -17.32 33.95 -8.86
C VAL A 122 -17.40 35.22 -9.72
N ASN A 123 -18.62 35.57 -10.13
CA ASN A 123 -18.94 36.78 -10.88
C ASN A 123 -20.13 37.49 -10.20
N ILE A 124 -19.84 38.61 -9.53
CA ILE A 124 -20.86 39.39 -8.82
C ILE A 124 -21.36 40.49 -9.76
N SER A 125 -22.53 40.28 -10.37
CA SER A 125 -23.30 41.35 -11.02
C SER A 125 -24.79 41.25 -10.70
N ARG A 126 -25.15 41.42 -9.41
CA ARG A 126 -26.45 41.98 -8.96
C ARG A 126 -26.53 42.12 -7.44
N ASP A 127 -27.01 43.29 -7.04
CA ASP A 127 -27.66 43.65 -5.78
C ASP A 127 -27.01 43.15 -4.48
N THR A 128 -26.19 44.01 -3.87
CA THR A 128 -25.52 43.84 -2.57
C THR A 128 -26.47 43.80 -1.37
N SER A 129 -27.79 43.66 -1.58
CA SER A 129 -28.82 43.86 -0.58
C SER A 129 -29.68 42.62 -0.24
N SER A 130 -29.41 41.44 -0.82
CA SER A 130 -30.17 40.21 -0.51
C SER A 130 -29.28 39.00 -0.19
N ASP A 131 -29.66 38.24 0.85
CA ASP A 131 -29.00 37.00 1.33
C ASP A 131 -29.11 35.80 0.36
N LEU A 132 -29.47 36.02 -0.91
CA LEU A 132 -29.86 34.99 -1.86
C LEU A 132 -28.73 34.65 -2.84
N GLY A 133 -27.58 34.28 -2.29
CA GLY A 133 -26.47 33.67 -3.03
C GLY A 133 -25.85 34.54 -4.12
N GLY A 134 -25.24 33.91 -5.14
CA GLY A 134 -24.70 34.66 -6.28
C GLY A 134 -24.36 33.79 -7.47
N ARG A 135 -23.61 34.35 -8.41
CA ARG A 135 -23.35 33.73 -9.71
C ARG A 135 -21.87 33.46 -9.91
N ALA A 136 -21.56 32.43 -10.67
CA ALA A 136 -20.21 32.13 -11.10
C ALA A 136 -20.19 31.81 -12.60
N VAL A 137 -19.16 32.22 -13.31
CA VAL A 137 -18.92 31.77 -14.68
C VAL A 137 -18.36 30.35 -14.59
N SER A 138 -18.92 29.41 -15.36
CA SER A 138 -18.43 28.03 -15.34
C SER A 138 -17.06 27.92 -15.98
N THR A 139 -16.24 26.98 -15.50
CA THR A 139 -14.93 26.68 -16.11
C THR A 139 -15.08 26.29 -17.58
N LYS A 140 -16.19 25.63 -17.96
CA LYS A 140 -16.54 25.35 -19.36
C LYS A 140 -16.56 26.64 -20.20
N VAL A 141 -17.30 27.66 -19.76
CA VAL A 141 -17.34 28.95 -20.47
C VAL A 141 -15.97 29.62 -20.49
N ILE A 142 -15.22 29.56 -19.37
CA ILE A 142 -13.86 30.13 -19.30
C ILE A 142 -12.95 29.46 -20.34
N LEU A 143 -12.96 28.14 -20.44
CA LEU A 143 -12.10 27.37 -21.36
C LEU A 143 -12.54 27.47 -22.82
N GLU A 144 -13.84 27.64 -23.10
CA GLU A 144 -14.34 27.97 -24.43
C GLU A 144 -13.78 29.32 -24.94
N GLN A 145 -13.61 30.30 -24.05
CA GLN A 145 -13.02 31.60 -24.40
C GLN A 145 -11.48 31.59 -24.39
N PHE A 146 -10.86 30.74 -23.58
CA PHE A 146 -9.42 30.64 -23.40
C PHE A 146 -8.92 29.21 -23.66
N SER A 147 -9.12 28.70 -24.89
CA SER A 147 -8.82 27.30 -25.23
C SER A 147 -7.36 26.90 -24.98
N ALA A 148 -6.41 27.82 -25.17
CA ALA A 148 -5.00 27.59 -24.86
C ALA A 148 -4.75 27.27 -23.37
N ILE A 149 -5.59 27.79 -22.46
CA ILE A 149 -5.50 27.48 -21.02
C ILE A 149 -5.95 26.05 -20.74
N ALA A 150 -6.93 25.51 -21.49
CA ALA A 150 -7.33 24.12 -21.36
C ALA A 150 -6.15 23.19 -21.68
N GLU A 151 -5.47 23.44 -22.81
CA GLU A 151 -4.29 22.67 -23.21
C GLU A 151 -3.15 22.78 -22.20
N LEU A 152 -2.84 23.99 -21.71
CA LEU A 152 -1.77 24.22 -20.74
C LEU A 152 -2.07 23.61 -19.38
N ASN A 153 -3.32 23.68 -18.89
CA ASN A 153 -3.74 23.06 -17.64
C ASN A 153 -3.66 21.53 -17.75
N GLN A 154 -4.16 20.97 -18.86
CA GLN A 154 -4.04 19.54 -19.15
C GLN A 154 -2.57 19.10 -19.22
N GLN A 155 -1.72 19.83 -19.94
CA GLN A 155 -0.28 19.54 -20.02
C GLN A 155 0.39 19.61 -18.66
N PHE A 156 0.06 20.59 -17.81
CA PHE A 156 0.61 20.69 -16.45
C PHE A 156 0.26 19.46 -15.61
N HIS A 157 -0.97 18.96 -15.70
CA HIS A 157 -1.44 17.79 -14.95
C HIS A 157 -1.00 16.46 -15.55
N GLN A 158 -0.67 16.45 -16.85
CA GLN A 158 -0.06 15.31 -17.53
C GLN A 158 1.48 15.29 -17.42
N GLN A 159 2.10 16.42 -17.04
CA GLN A 159 3.54 16.50 -16.90
C GLN A 159 4.02 15.63 -15.73
N PRO A 160 4.99 14.74 -15.97
CA PRO A 160 5.63 13.97 -14.92
C PRO A 160 6.23 14.94 -13.86
N LYS A 161 5.84 14.80 -12.59
CA LYS A 161 6.35 15.65 -11.50
C LYS A 161 7.78 15.17 -11.15
N PRO A 162 8.81 16.04 -11.14
CA PRO A 162 10.18 15.65 -10.75
C PRO A 162 10.18 14.88 -9.42
N GLY A 163 10.46 13.57 -9.50
CA GLY A 163 9.97 12.54 -8.57
C GLY A 163 9.45 11.27 -9.28
N ASP A 164 9.46 11.26 -10.62
CA ASP A 164 8.90 10.29 -11.59
C ASP A 164 9.25 8.79 -11.47
N ILE A 165 9.90 8.36 -10.39
CA ILE A 165 10.08 6.93 -10.13
C ILE A 165 8.96 6.47 -9.22
N ASN A 166 8.13 5.57 -9.73
CA ASN A 166 7.09 4.93 -8.94
C ASN A 166 7.70 4.34 -7.64
N PRO A 167 7.29 4.83 -6.46
CA PRO A 167 7.91 4.42 -5.20
C PRO A 167 7.43 3.03 -4.76
N PHE A 168 6.32 2.57 -5.33
CA PHE A 168 5.72 1.29 -5.01
C PHE A 168 6.44 0.16 -5.73
N LYS A 169 6.78 -0.88 -4.96
CA LYS A 169 7.52 -2.05 -5.43
C LYS A 169 6.77 -3.29 -5.01
N TYR A 170 6.33 -4.08 -5.99
CA TYR A 170 5.70 -5.38 -5.76
C TYR A 170 6.48 -6.49 -6.48
N GLY A 171 6.42 -7.70 -5.92
CA GLY A 171 7.02 -8.91 -6.50
C GLY A 171 8.37 -9.32 -5.94
N ARG A 172 9.24 -8.37 -5.57
CA ARG A 172 10.51 -8.67 -4.86
C ARG A 172 10.39 -8.43 -3.36
N PRO A 173 11.16 -9.15 -2.53
CA PRO A 173 11.24 -8.85 -1.09
C PRO A 173 11.73 -7.42 -0.83
N VAL A 174 11.06 -6.72 0.08
CA VAL A 174 11.41 -5.34 0.45
C VAL A 174 12.59 -5.32 1.43
N PRO A 175 13.43 -4.26 1.42
CA PRO A 175 14.42 -4.04 2.48
C PRO A 175 13.73 -3.68 3.81
N PRO A 176 14.45 -3.74 4.95
CA PRO A 176 13.90 -3.37 6.25
C PRO A 176 13.29 -1.97 6.29
N GLU A 177 13.86 -1.02 5.54
CA GLU A 177 13.43 0.38 5.53
C GLU A 177 12.08 0.59 4.86
N SER A 178 11.63 -0.41 4.10
CA SER A 178 10.33 -0.43 3.44
C SER A 178 9.48 -1.60 3.95
N PHE A 179 9.81 -2.14 5.12
CA PHE A 179 9.07 -3.22 5.76
C PHE A 179 8.05 -2.64 6.75
N TYR A 180 6.77 -2.70 6.39
CA TYR A 180 5.69 -2.11 7.16
C TYR A 180 4.93 -3.16 7.98
N GLY A 181 4.51 -2.76 9.19
CA GLY A 181 3.58 -3.52 10.03
C GLY A 181 4.18 -4.82 10.58
N ARG A 182 3.36 -5.89 10.62
CA ARG A 182 3.73 -7.23 11.11
C ARG A 182 4.08 -7.25 12.59
N ARG A 183 3.51 -6.36 13.40
CA ARG A 183 3.89 -6.18 14.81
C ARG A 183 3.74 -7.48 15.60
N LYS A 184 2.63 -8.19 15.39
CA LYS A 184 2.40 -9.48 16.04
C LYS A 184 3.44 -10.52 15.63
N ALA A 185 3.72 -10.66 14.33
CA ALA A 185 4.68 -11.64 13.85
C ALA A 185 6.12 -11.34 14.32
N ILE A 186 6.52 -10.07 14.34
CA ILE A 186 7.80 -9.62 14.88
C ILE A 186 7.88 -9.95 16.38
N LEU A 187 6.83 -9.67 17.14
CA LEU A 187 6.77 -9.97 18.58
C LEU A 187 6.82 -11.48 18.85
N ASP A 188 6.05 -12.26 18.10
CA ASP A 188 6.05 -13.72 18.19
C ASP A 188 7.44 -14.29 17.87
N LEU A 189 8.11 -13.79 16.82
CA LEU A 189 9.49 -14.16 16.51
C LEU A 189 10.44 -13.81 17.65
N LYS A 190 10.41 -12.56 18.12
CA LYS A 190 11.27 -12.08 19.21
C LYS A 190 11.13 -12.93 20.47
N ASN A 191 9.90 -13.26 20.85
CA ASN A 191 9.58 -14.08 22.02
C ASN A 191 9.88 -15.58 21.83
N ARG A 192 10.36 -16.00 20.64
CA ARG A 192 10.75 -17.38 20.36
C ARG A 192 12.24 -17.49 20.11
N ILE A 193 12.76 -16.85 19.07
CA ILE A 193 14.19 -17.00 18.70
C ILE A 193 15.10 -16.22 19.66
N GLY A 194 14.61 -15.09 20.18
CA GLY A 194 15.32 -14.21 21.11
C GLY A 194 15.09 -14.50 22.59
N ALA A 195 14.20 -15.45 22.91
CA ALA A 195 13.90 -15.83 24.30
C ALA A 195 15.14 -16.39 25.02
N ILE A 196 15.08 -16.47 26.36
CA ILE A 196 16.16 -17.06 27.18
C ILE A 196 16.50 -18.46 26.62
N GLU A 197 15.48 -19.31 26.56
CA GLU A 197 15.52 -20.59 25.84
C GLU A 197 14.89 -20.39 24.45
N PRO A 198 15.67 -20.50 23.36
CA PRO A 198 15.12 -20.28 22.05
C PRO A 198 14.18 -21.40 21.63
N GLN A 199 13.17 -21.05 20.83
CA GLN A 199 12.15 -21.99 20.40
C GLN A 199 11.91 -21.91 18.90
N CYS A 200 11.68 -23.07 18.30
CA CYS A 200 11.42 -23.18 16.87
C CYS A 200 10.04 -22.59 16.51
N ILE A 201 9.98 -21.94 15.35
CA ILE A 201 8.77 -21.24 14.90
C ILE A 201 8.54 -21.44 13.40
N ASN A 202 7.29 -21.72 13.05
CA ASN A 202 6.82 -21.81 11.68
C ASN A 202 6.07 -20.52 11.31
N ILE A 203 6.59 -19.79 10.35
CA ILE A 203 5.97 -18.62 9.73
C ILE A 203 5.19 -19.07 8.49
N VAL A 204 3.85 -19.14 8.64
CA VAL A 204 2.93 -19.55 7.57
C VAL A 204 2.41 -18.32 6.84
N GLY A 205 2.42 -18.31 5.51
CA GLY A 205 1.78 -17.24 4.75
C GLY A 205 1.66 -17.58 3.29
N LEU A 206 0.59 -17.10 2.65
CA LEU A 206 0.37 -17.31 1.22
C LEU A 206 1.50 -16.69 0.39
N ARG A 207 1.56 -17.05 -0.89
CA ARG A 207 2.52 -16.44 -1.82
C ARG A 207 2.36 -14.93 -1.79
N ARG A 208 3.50 -14.23 -1.75
CA ARG A 208 3.56 -12.75 -1.80
C ARG A 208 2.99 -12.04 -0.56
N ASN A 209 2.75 -12.75 0.56
CA ASN A 209 2.41 -12.12 1.86
C ASN A 209 3.63 -11.54 2.61
N GLY A 210 4.83 -11.58 2.03
CA GLY A 210 6.03 -10.95 2.61
C GLY A 210 6.88 -11.86 3.51
N LYS A 211 6.76 -13.19 3.40
CA LYS A 211 7.61 -14.16 4.14
C LYS A 211 9.11 -13.89 3.98
N THR A 212 9.60 -13.87 2.75
CA THR A 212 11.01 -13.58 2.44
C THR A 212 11.41 -12.14 2.81
N SER A 213 10.46 -11.19 2.85
CA SER A 213 10.74 -9.84 3.37
C SER A 213 10.95 -9.84 4.88
N LEU A 214 10.16 -10.62 5.63
CA LEU A 214 10.35 -10.81 7.07
C LEU A 214 11.65 -11.57 7.36
N LEU A 215 11.98 -12.58 6.56
CA LEU A 215 13.28 -13.27 6.65
C LEU A 215 14.44 -12.28 6.51
N ARG A 216 14.37 -11.41 5.48
CA ARG A 216 15.36 -10.35 5.27
C ARG A 216 15.41 -9.37 6.45
N TYR A 217 14.24 -8.98 6.98
CA TYR A 217 14.13 -8.12 8.15
C TYR A 217 14.87 -8.70 9.36
N ILE A 218 14.67 -9.98 9.69
CA ILE A 218 15.36 -10.65 10.81
C ILE A 218 16.89 -10.59 10.66
N LYS A 219 17.41 -10.80 9.43
CA LYS A 219 18.85 -10.78 9.16
C LYS A 219 19.48 -9.40 9.26
N GLU A 220 18.76 -8.37 8.83
CA GLU A 220 19.30 -7.01 8.77
C GLU A 220 18.97 -6.19 10.04
N ARG A 221 17.95 -6.60 10.82
CA ARG A 221 17.52 -5.97 12.08
C ARG A 221 17.69 -6.89 13.28
N THR A 222 18.80 -7.62 13.33
CA THR A 222 19.10 -8.61 14.36
C THR A 222 18.99 -8.07 15.80
N ALA A 223 19.38 -6.83 16.04
CA ALA A 223 19.30 -6.18 17.36
C ALA A 223 17.85 -6.02 17.89
N GLU A 224 16.83 -6.12 17.04
CA GLU A 224 15.43 -6.08 17.48
C GLU A 224 14.97 -7.41 18.09
N PHE A 225 15.60 -8.51 17.67
CA PHE A 225 15.24 -9.88 18.04
C PHE A 225 16.12 -10.43 19.16
N PHE A 226 17.41 -10.06 19.20
CA PHE A 226 18.39 -10.65 20.10
C PHE A 226 19.02 -9.61 21.03
N GLN A 227 19.34 -10.04 22.24
CA GLN A 227 20.18 -9.28 23.17
C GLN A 227 21.66 -9.33 22.71
N PRO A 228 22.47 -8.29 22.96
CA PRO A 228 23.87 -8.25 22.54
C PRO A 228 24.71 -9.46 22.96
N GLN A 229 24.38 -10.09 24.09
CA GLN A 229 25.11 -11.25 24.64
C GLN A 229 24.84 -12.55 23.89
N GLN A 230 23.75 -12.64 23.11
CA GLN A 230 23.29 -13.89 22.49
C GLN A 230 24.01 -14.27 21.18
N GLN A 231 24.94 -13.44 20.68
CA GLN A 231 25.78 -13.69 19.49
C GLN A 231 25.10 -14.54 18.40
N PRO A 232 24.02 -14.04 17.76
CA PRO A 232 23.21 -14.86 16.86
C PRO A 232 23.95 -15.15 15.54
N LEU A 233 24.08 -16.44 15.21
CA LEU A 233 24.56 -16.93 13.92
C LEU A 233 23.37 -17.28 13.02
N ILE A 234 22.97 -16.35 12.15
CA ILE A 234 21.74 -16.49 11.35
C ILE A 234 22.03 -17.05 9.96
N ILE A 235 21.72 -18.33 9.74
CA ILE A 235 21.89 -19.00 8.44
C ILE A 235 20.55 -19.09 7.73
N SER A 236 20.48 -18.60 6.49
CA SER A 236 19.27 -18.65 5.67
C SER A 236 19.46 -19.56 4.46
N LEU A 237 18.61 -20.58 4.31
CA LEU A 237 18.61 -21.52 3.21
C LEU A 237 17.29 -21.41 2.44
N ASP A 238 17.36 -21.22 1.12
CA ASP A 238 16.20 -21.17 0.24
C ASP A 238 15.99 -22.57 -0.36
N LEU A 239 15.00 -23.29 0.15
CA LEU A 239 14.76 -24.69 -0.22
C LEU A 239 14.22 -24.86 -1.64
N SER A 240 13.93 -23.77 -2.37
CA SER A 240 13.69 -23.86 -3.83
C SER A 240 14.96 -24.18 -4.62
N ASN A 241 16.13 -23.99 -4.02
CA ASN A 241 17.41 -24.33 -4.62
C ASN A 241 17.69 -25.83 -4.48
N GLY A 242 17.92 -26.49 -5.61
CA GLY A 242 18.17 -27.93 -5.68
C GLY A 242 19.32 -28.45 -4.81
N LYS A 243 20.26 -27.58 -4.41
CA LYS A 243 21.35 -27.92 -3.48
C LYS A 243 20.87 -28.30 -2.08
N PHE A 244 19.66 -27.89 -1.69
CA PHE A 244 19.08 -28.14 -0.38
C PHE A 244 17.94 -29.16 -0.43
N HIS A 245 17.79 -29.89 -1.54
CA HIS A 245 16.80 -30.95 -1.69
C HIS A 245 17.24 -32.31 -1.10
N SER A 246 18.32 -32.34 -0.31
CA SER A 246 18.72 -33.48 0.51
C SER A 246 19.18 -33.03 1.91
N PRO A 247 19.10 -33.91 2.92
CA PRO A 247 19.62 -33.63 4.28
C PRO A 247 21.07 -33.15 4.31
N GLU A 248 21.95 -33.80 3.54
CA GLU A 248 23.39 -33.49 3.47
C GLU A 248 23.60 -32.11 2.85
N GLY A 249 22.79 -31.75 1.85
CA GLY A 249 22.79 -30.44 1.23
C GLY A 249 22.42 -29.32 2.21
N ILE A 250 21.41 -29.56 3.07
CA ILE A 250 21.02 -28.63 4.13
C ILE A 250 22.15 -28.47 5.15
N LEU A 251 22.72 -29.57 5.63
CA LEU A 251 23.82 -29.55 6.61
C LEU A 251 25.06 -28.84 6.06
N GLU A 252 25.46 -29.11 4.81
CA GLU A 252 26.56 -28.39 4.15
C GLU A 252 26.24 -26.90 3.99
N GLY A 253 24.98 -26.55 3.75
CA GLY A 253 24.50 -25.16 3.76
C GLY A 253 24.71 -24.48 5.11
N VAL A 254 24.38 -25.17 6.22
CA VAL A 254 24.61 -24.68 7.59
C VAL A 254 26.10 -24.50 7.85
N ARG A 255 26.92 -25.52 7.60
CA ARG A 255 28.38 -25.50 7.80
C ARG A 255 29.04 -24.33 7.07
N ARG A 256 28.71 -24.13 5.79
CA ARG A 256 29.21 -23.00 4.99
C ARG A 256 28.68 -21.65 5.48
N GLY A 257 27.43 -21.61 5.92
CA GLY A 257 26.80 -20.43 6.51
C GLY A 257 27.55 -19.96 7.75
N ILE A 258 27.83 -20.90 8.66
CA ILE A 258 28.59 -20.63 9.90
C ILE A 258 29.99 -20.14 9.52
N LYS A 259 30.71 -20.87 8.65
CA LYS A 259 32.05 -20.46 8.17
C LYS A 259 32.09 -19.04 7.65
N LYS A 260 31.06 -18.62 6.90
CA LYS A 260 30.99 -17.26 6.35
C LYS A 260 30.88 -16.18 7.44
N GLN A 261 30.24 -16.47 8.57
CA GLN A 261 30.04 -15.51 9.66
C GLN A 261 31.22 -15.48 10.63
N ILE A 262 31.75 -16.65 11.00
CA ILE A 262 32.83 -16.76 12.01
C ILE A 262 34.24 -16.82 11.40
N GLY A 263 34.35 -16.97 10.08
CA GLY A 263 35.63 -17.01 9.35
C GLY A 263 36.39 -18.36 9.40
N LYS A 264 36.02 -19.27 10.30
CA LYS A 264 36.58 -20.63 10.44
C LYS A 264 35.53 -21.69 10.14
N GLU A 265 35.96 -22.86 9.64
CA GLU A 265 35.01 -23.99 9.50
C GLU A 265 34.61 -24.47 10.90
N PRO A 266 33.32 -24.67 11.18
CA PRO A 266 32.89 -25.16 12.49
C PRO A 266 33.24 -26.65 12.67
N TRP A 267 33.29 -27.41 11.58
CA TRP A 267 33.74 -28.79 11.50
C TRP A 267 34.18 -29.12 10.06
N SER A 268 34.87 -30.24 9.87
CA SER A 268 35.36 -30.70 8.57
C SER A 268 34.19 -31.15 7.68
N LYS A 269 34.36 -31.19 6.36
CA LYS A 269 33.29 -31.70 5.49
C LYS A 269 33.02 -33.19 5.73
N ASP A 270 34.05 -33.95 6.08
CA ASP A 270 33.96 -35.40 6.28
C ASP A 270 33.15 -35.73 7.55
N ASP A 271 33.14 -34.82 8.53
CA ASP A 271 32.37 -34.96 9.78
C ASP A 271 30.85 -34.83 9.55
N ASN A 272 30.39 -34.39 8.36
CA ASN A 272 28.97 -34.31 8.04
C ASN A 272 28.25 -35.68 8.08
N GLU A 273 29.00 -36.78 7.99
CA GLU A 273 28.46 -38.14 8.05
C GLU A 273 28.41 -38.71 9.48
N ASP A 274 28.95 -38.00 10.48
CA ASP A 274 28.96 -38.40 11.88
C ASP A 274 28.05 -37.50 12.75
N PRO A 275 26.83 -37.96 13.10
CA PRO A 275 25.89 -37.17 13.88
C PRO A 275 26.42 -36.75 15.26
N PHE A 276 27.31 -37.53 15.87
CA PHE A 276 27.87 -37.24 17.20
C PHE A 276 28.88 -36.09 17.12
N GLU A 277 29.78 -36.12 16.15
CA GLU A 277 30.70 -35.00 15.91
C GLU A 277 29.92 -33.71 15.61
N ILE A 278 28.85 -33.77 14.81
CA ILE A 278 28.02 -32.58 14.58
C ILE A 278 27.39 -32.06 15.88
N GLU A 279 26.91 -32.95 16.75
CA GLU A 279 26.32 -32.56 18.03
C GLU A 279 27.34 -31.88 18.94
N ASP A 280 28.53 -32.47 19.10
CA ASP A 280 29.62 -31.91 19.89
C ASP A 280 30.05 -30.53 19.38
N ARG A 281 30.14 -30.36 18.05
CA ARG A 281 30.53 -29.08 17.44
C ARG A 281 29.46 -28.01 17.57
N LEU A 282 28.19 -28.37 17.56
CA LEU A 282 27.10 -27.44 17.86
C LEU A 282 27.11 -27.06 19.35
N GLN A 283 27.40 -28.01 20.24
CA GLN A 283 27.54 -27.74 21.67
C GLN A 283 28.70 -26.78 21.93
N GLU A 284 29.85 -26.96 21.27
CA GLU A 284 30.98 -26.02 21.35
C GLU A 284 30.60 -24.59 20.95
N LEU A 285 29.71 -24.40 19.97
CA LEU A 285 29.18 -23.07 19.61
C LEU A 285 28.31 -22.50 20.73
N VAL A 286 27.40 -23.31 21.28
CA VAL A 286 26.55 -22.91 22.41
C VAL A 286 27.39 -22.51 23.63
N ASP A 287 28.44 -23.26 23.94
CA ASP A 287 29.35 -23.00 25.07
C ASP A 287 30.17 -21.72 24.86
N GLN A 288 30.42 -21.32 23.61
CA GLN A 288 31.03 -20.02 23.25
C GLN A 288 30.04 -18.85 23.34
N GLY A 289 28.76 -19.13 23.59
CA GLY A 289 27.68 -18.16 23.65
C GLY A 289 27.03 -17.85 22.29
N ASP A 290 27.43 -18.57 21.23
CA ASP A 290 26.82 -18.43 19.91
C ASP A 290 25.42 -19.04 19.90
N ARG A 291 24.49 -18.37 19.21
CA ARG A 291 23.13 -18.87 19.02
C ARG A 291 22.87 -19.15 17.55
N LEU A 292 22.86 -20.43 17.17
CA LEU A 292 22.60 -20.83 15.79
C LEU A 292 21.11 -20.74 15.44
N ILE A 293 20.77 -19.85 14.50
CA ILE A 293 19.43 -19.70 13.94
C ILE A 293 19.44 -20.16 12.49
N VAL A 294 18.74 -21.25 12.19
CA VAL A 294 18.60 -21.78 10.82
C VAL A 294 17.23 -21.42 10.27
N MET A 295 17.19 -20.56 9.26
CA MET A 295 15.97 -20.15 8.57
C MET A 295 15.82 -20.93 7.27
N LEU A 296 14.71 -21.65 7.12
CA LEU A 296 14.39 -22.44 5.94
C LEU A 296 13.24 -21.76 5.17
N ASP A 297 13.54 -21.16 4.02
CA ASP A 297 12.54 -20.52 3.16
C ASP A 297 11.98 -21.48 2.10
N GLU A 298 10.75 -21.25 1.66
CA GLU A 298 10.01 -22.07 0.69
C GLU A 298 10.02 -23.58 1.00
N PHE A 299 9.69 -23.94 2.24
CA PHE A 299 9.70 -25.34 2.72
C PHE A 299 8.85 -26.30 1.88
N GLU A 300 7.81 -25.82 1.19
CA GLU A 300 7.03 -26.62 0.24
C GLU A 300 7.87 -27.25 -0.87
N ALA A 301 9.02 -26.68 -1.22
CA ALA A 301 9.88 -27.16 -2.29
C ALA A 301 10.38 -28.59 -2.06
N ILE A 302 10.51 -29.00 -0.80
CA ILE A 302 10.91 -30.36 -0.41
C ILE A 302 9.73 -31.24 0.01
N SER A 303 8.48 -30.76 -0.09
CA SER A 303 7.29 -31.50 0.37
C SER A 303 7.20 -32.91 -0.23
N ARG A 304 7.43 -33.06 -1.54
CA ARG A 304 7.45 -34.37 -2.23
C ARG A 304 8.61 -35.29 -1.86
N ARG A 305 9.55 -34.80 -1.05
CA ARG A 305 10.74 -35.52 -0.61
C ARG A 305 10.72 -35.80 0.89
N LEU A 306 9.68 -35.38 1.63
CA LEU A 306 9.71 -35.43 3.09
C LEU A 306 9.95 -36.83 3.67
N GLU A 307 9.63 -37.90 2.95
CA GLU A 307 10.00 -39.27 3.34
C GLU A 307 11.52 -39.44 3.49
N THR A 308 12.33 -38.89 2.58
CA THR A 308 13.81 -38.92 2.69
C THR A 308 14.35 -37.98 3.75
N PHE A 309 13.50 -37.09 4.28
CA PHE A 309 13.85 -36.16 5.36
C PHE A 309 13.31 -36.62 6.72
N ASN A 310 12.78 -37.84 6.84
CA ASN A 310 12.21 -38.30 8.11
C ASN A 310 13.27 -38.43 9.21
N ASP A 311 14.37 -39.13 8.93
CA ASP A 311 15.47 -39.31 9.89
C ASP A 311 16.19 -37.99 10.18
N TRP A 312 16.38 -37.17 9.15
CA TRP A 312 16.87 -35.79 9.28
C TRP A 312 15.97 -34.95 10.20
N GLY A 313 14.65 -35.05 10.04
CA GLY A 313 13.69 -34.32 10.86
C GLY A 313 13.75 -34.76 12.31
N GLU A 314 13.88 -36.05 12.59
CA GLU A 314 14.02 -36.55 13.96
C GLU A 314 15.34 -36.08 14.61
N ASP A 315 16.44 -36.12 13.87
CA ASP A 315 17.74 -35.62 14.31
C ASP A 315 17.70 -34.11 14.64
N TRP A 316 17.20 -33.30 13.70
CA TRP A 316 17.11 -31.85 13.88
C TRP A 316 16.10 -31.45 14.95
N ARG A 317 15.06 -32.27 15.15
CA ARG A 317 14.14 -32.11 16.28
C ARG A 317 14.86 -32.33 17.60
N SER A 318 15.65 -33.39 17.71
CA SER A 318 16.46 -33.67 18.91
C SER A 318 17.40 -32.51 19.21
N LYS A 319 18.19 -32.08 18.21
CA LYS A 319 19.12 -30.94 18.33
C LYS A 319 18.41 -29.63 18.69
N GLY A 320 17.23 -29.38 18.13
CA GLY A 320 16.39 -28.23 18.46
C GLY A 320 15.89 -28.25 19.90
N CYS A 321 15.43 -29.41 20.39
CA CYS A 321 15.01 -29.59 21.78
C CYS A 321 16.16 -29.47 22.78
N ALA A 322 17.38 -29.89 22.38
CA ALA A 322 18.60 -29.75 23.17
C ALA A 322 19.14 -28.30 23.20
N GLY A 323 18.57 -27.39 22.41
CA GLY A 323 19.02 -25.99 22.35
C GLY A 323 20.26 -25.75 21.49
N LEU A 324 20.69 -26.74 20.71
CA LEU A 324 21.89 -26.69 19.85
C LEU A 324 21.66 -25.84 18.60
N LEU A 325 20.42 -25.78 18.12
CA LEU A 325 20.01 -24.93 17.01
C LEU A 325 18.56 -24.49 17.17
N THR A 326 18.19 -23.41 16.51
CA THR A 326 16.80 -22.95 16.47
C THR A 326 16.36 -22.73 15.04
N MET A 327 15.19 -23.27 14.69
CA MET A 327 14.67 -23.22 13.32
C MET A 327 13.57 -22.17 13.17
N VAL A 328 13.65 -21.43 12.07
CA VAL A 328 12.56 -20.59 11.56
C VAL A 328 12.16 -21.11 10.19
N ILE A 329 11.00 -21.78 10.10
CA ILE A 329 10.51 -22.31 8.82
C ILE A 329 9.54 -21.31 8.21
N PHE A 330 9.75 -20.93 6.95
CA PHE A 330 8.81 -20.15 6.16
C PHE A 330 8.12 -21.05 5.16
N SER A 331 6.79 -21.09 5.23
CA SER A 331 5.96 -21.99 4.45
C SER A 331 4.63 -21.33 4.07
N LYS A 332 4.00 -21.81 3.00
CA LYS A 332 2.61 -21.54 2.62
C LYS A 332 1.60 -22.20 3.55
N ARG A 333 1.91 -23.42 4.00
CA ARG A 333 1.05 -24.21 4.91
C ARG A 333 1.81 -24.55 6.20
N PRO A 334 1.13 -24.72 7.35
CA PRO A 334 1.78 -25.24 8.54
C PRO A 334 2.56 -26.53 8.24
N VAL A 335 3.78 -26.67 8.74
CA VAL A 335 4.59 -27.88 8.52
C VAL A 335 3.85 -29.14 8.96
N SER A 336 3.06 -29.08 10.03
CA SER A 336 2.20 -30.19 10.47
C SER A 336 1.22 -30.67 9.38
N GLU A 337 0.65 -29.75 8.60
CA GLU A 337 -0.26 -30.08 7.49
C GLU A 337 0.50 -30.73 6.33
N LEU A 338 1.73 -30.28 6.05
CA LEU A 338 2.57 -30.86 5.00
C LEU A 338 2.91 -32.32 5.29
N TYR A 339 3.30 -32.65 6.52
CA TYR A 339 3.54 -34.04 6.93
C TYR A 339 2.26 -34.88 6.93
N GLN A 340 1.15 -34.33 7.44
CA GLN A 340 -0.14 -35.03 7.46
C GLN A 340 -0.63 -35.38 6.04
N SER A 341 -0.41 -34.50 5.07
CA SER A 341 -0.79 -34.74 3.67
C SER A 341 -0.10 -35.95 3.04
N LEU A 342 1.04 -36.37 3.60
CA LEU A 342 1.81 -37.55 3.20
C LEU A 342 1.56 -38.76 4.11
N SER A 343 0.57 -38.69 5.00
CA SER A 343 0.32 -39.70 6.04
C SER A 343 1.52 -39.97 6.95
N LEU A 344 2.43 -38.98 7.08
CA LEU A 344 3.57 -39.05 7.98
C LEU A 344 3.17 -38.47 9.35
N THR A 345 3.43 -39.20 10.42
CA THR A 345 3.30 -38.72 11.80
C THR A 345 4.65 -38.21 12.28
N SER A 346 5.10 -37.07 11.75
CA SER A 346 6.44 -36.60 12.09
C SER A 346 6.42 -35.81 13.41
N PRO A 347 7.16 -36.27 14.44
CA PRO A 347 7.36 -35.48 15.65
C PRO A 347 8.12 -34.16 15.36
N PHE A 348 8.80 -34.04 14.21
CA PHE A 348 9.49 -32.81 13.79
C PHE A 348 8.54 -31.61 13.78
N ALA A 349 7.31 -31.78 13.28
CA ALA A 349 6.35 -30.66 13.24
C ALA A 349 5.94 -30.14 14.63
N ASN A 350 6.08 -30.97 15.69
CA ASN A 350 5.55 -30.66 17.02
C ASN A 350 6.36 -29.62 17.80
N ILE A 351 7.62 -29.37 17.43
CA ILE A 351 8.46 -28.37 18.12
C ILE A 351 8.19 -26.94 17.64
N PHE A 352 7.39 -26.77 16.57
CA PHE A 352 7.14 -25.48 15.96
C PHE A 352 5.86 -24.84 16.49
N SER A 353 6.00 -23.68 17.11
CA SER A 353 4.87 -22.76 17.24
C SER A 353 4.51 -22.16 15.87
N THR A 354 3.22 -21.95 15.56
CA THR A 354 2.79 -21.43 14.26
C THR A 354 2.34 -19.98 14.33
N THR A 355 2.90 -19.13 13.46
CA THR A 355 2.49 -17.73 13.28
C THR A 355 2.05 -17.51 11.83
N ILE A 356 0.84 -16.99 11.64
CA ILE A 356 0.29 -16.71 10.31
C ILE A 356 0.58 -15.26 9.90
N LEU A 357 1.20 -15.08 8.74
CA LEU A 357 1.37 -13.81 8.03
C LEU A 357 0.17 -13.54 7.13
N GLY A 358 -0.80 -12.80 7.68
CA GLY A 358 -2.01 -12.35 7.02
C GLY A 358 -1.87 -11.02 6.27
N PRO A 359 -2.93 -10.19 6.21
CA PRO A 359 -2.85 -8.83 5.70
C PRO A 359 -2.04 -7.94 6.66
N LEU A 360 -1.54 -6.81 6.15
CA LEU A 360 -0.97 -5.76 6.97
C LEU A 360 -2.05 -5.17 7.88
N GLU A 361 -1.65 -4.72 9.05
CA GLU A 361 -2.51 -3.88 9.90
C GLU A 361 -2.94 -2.63 9.12
N GLU A 362 -4.16 -2.15 9.34
CA GLU A 362 -4.74 -1.01 8.59
C GLU A 362 -3.81 0.20 8.57
N LYS A 363 -3.40 0.65 9.76
CA LYS A 363 -2.42 1.73 9.92
C LYS A 363 -1.11 1.47 9.19
N ALA A 364 -0.64 0.22 9.12
CA ALA A 364 0.63 -0.10 8.49
C ALA A 364 0.58 0.01 6.97
N TRP A 365 -0.52 -0.44 6.34
CA TRP A 365 -0.65 -0.30 4.89
C TRP A 365 -1.08 1.11 4.48
N HIS A 366 -1.82 1.85 5.31
CA HIS A 366 -2.05 3.30 5.09
C HIS A 366 -0.72 4.05 5.04
N ASN A 367 0.12 3.90 6.08
CA ASN A 367 1.44 4.53 6.11
C ASN A 367 2.29 4.16 4.88
N LEU A 368 2.31 2.88 4.48
CA LEU A 368 3.02 2.44 3.27
C LEU A 368 2.57 3.21 2.02
N VAL A 369 1.27 3.42 1.87
CA VAL A 369 0.70 4.15 0.73
C VAL A 369 1.01 5.64 0.83
N GLU A 370 0.73 6.26 1.98
CA GLU A 370 0.94 7.70 2.22
C GLU A 370 2.41 8.11 2.05
N ASP A 371 3.35 7.31 2.57
CA ASP A 371 4.79 7.53 2.40
C ASP A 371 5.18 7.48 0.92
N GLY A 372 4.58 6.56 0.15
CA GLY A 372 4.80 6.47 -1.30
C GLY A 372 4.20 7.65 -2.08
N PHE A 373 3.06 8.18 -1.65
CA PHE A 373 2.50 9.39 -2.27
C PHE A 373 3.17 10.69 -1.77
N ASN A 374 4.13 10.61 -0.84
CA ASN A 374 4.83 11.75 -0.25
C ASN A 374 3.85 12.83 0.27
N ASN A 375 2.79 12.37 0.96
CA ASN A 375 1.67 13.18 1.45
C ASN A 375 0.78 13.83 0.37
N ASP A 376 0.89 13.43 -0.90
CA ASP A 376 -0.15 13.70 -1.91
C ASP A 376 -1.42 12.86 -1.60
N VAL A 377 -2.56 13.24 -2.17
CA VAL A 377 -3.84 12.55 -1.93
C VAL A 377 -3.74 11.10 -2.40
N ALA A 378 -3.80 10.18 -1.45
CA ALA A 378 -3.78 8.74 -1.69
C ALA A 378 -5.21 8.16 -1.75
N PRO A 379 -5.51 7.28 -2.71
CA PRO A 379 -6.84 6.68 -2.88
C PRO A 379 -7.05 5.48 -1.94
N LEU A 380 -6.95 5.69 -0.63
CA LEU A 380 -6.92 4.60 0.37
C LEU A 380 -8.15 3.69 0.27
N SER A 381 -9.35 4.24 0.11
CA SER A 381 -10.59 3.45 -0.04
C SER A 381 -10.58 2.55 -1.27
N TRP A 382 -10.12 3.07 -2.41
CA TRP A 382 -9.99 2.33 -3.66
C TRP A 382 -8.94 1.22 -3.54
N ILE A 383 -7.81 1.50 -2.90
CA ILE A 383 -6.76 0.49 -2.65
C ILE A 383 -7.30 -0.60 -1.72
N ASP A 384 -8.02 -0.23 -0.65
CA ASP A 384 -8.61 -1.21 0.25
C ASP A 384 -9.58 -2.13 -0.49
N GLU A 385 -10.49 -1.58 -1.30
CA GLU A 385 -11.47 -2.34 -2.09
C GLU A 385 -10.79 -3.43 -2.95
N LEU A 386 -9.65 -3.11 -3.54
CA LEU A 386 -8.93 -4.00 -4.46
C LEU A 386 -7.95 -4.94 -3.77
N ALA A 387 -7.39 -4.57 -2.61
CA ALA A 387 -6.23 -5.25 -2.03
C ALA A 387 -6.44 -5.85 -0.63
N GLY A 388 -7.43 -5.38 0.13
CA GLY A 388 -7.77 -5.89 1.46
C GLY A 388 -6.59 -5.98 2.44
N GLY A 389 -5.63 -5.05 2.34
CA GLY A 389 -4.43 -5.01 3.18
C GLY A 389 -3.34 -6.05 2.87
N LEU A 390 -3.50 -6.91 1.86
CA LEU A 390 -2.45 -7.86 1.47
C LEU A 390 -1.28 -7.12 0.80
N PRO A 391 -0.03 -7.21 1.31
CA PRO A 391 1.06 -6.30 0.93
C PRO A 391 1.34 -6.21 -0.58
N TYR A 392 1.30 -7.36 -1.27
CA TYR A 392 1.54 -7.41 -2.71
C TYR A 392 0.47 -6.67 -3.51
N TYR A 393 -0.81 -6.87 -3.15
CA TYR A 393 -1.92 -6.22 -3.84
C TYR A 393 -2.02 -4.74 -3.47
N VAL A 394 -1.70 -4.36 -2.23
CA VAL A 394 -1.65 -2.96 -1.80
C VAL A 394 -0.60 -2.21 -2.62
N GLN A 395 0.64 -2.73 -2.67
CA GLN A 395 1.73 -2.14 -3.46
C GLN A 395 1.37 -2.10 -4.96
N MET A 396 0.69 -3.11 -5.50
CA MET A 396 0.26 -3.12 -6.90
C MET A 396 -0.81 -2.07 -7.18
N ALA A 397 -1.86 -2.01 -6.37
CA ALA A 397 -2.94 -1.04 -6.51
C ALA A 397 -2.38 0.40 -6.38
N ALA A 398 -1.57 0.64 -5.36
CA ALA A 398 -0.89 1.92 -5.16
C ALA A 398 0.03 2.27 -6.33
N SER A 399 0.82 1.31 -6.84
CA SER A 399 1.68 1.51 -8.02
C SER A 399 0.89 1.90 -9.26
N LEU A 400 -0.22 1.21 -9.54
CA LEU A 400 -1.02 1.45 -10.74
C LEU A 400 -1.75 2.78 -10.66
N TRP A 401 -2.35 3.09 -9.51
CA TRP A 401 -2.94 4.40 -9.31
C TRP A 401 -1.86 5.49 -9.32
N TRP A 402 -0.67 5.19 -8.79
CA TRP A 402 0.47 6.10 -8.87
C TRP A 402 0.83 6.42 -10.33
N GLN A 403 0.70 5.46 -11.22
CA GLN A 403 1.04 5.62 -12.63
C GLN A 403 -0.05 6.33 -13.44
N TYR A 404 -1.32 5.98 -13.22
CA TYR A 404 -2.42 6.44 -14.09
C TYR A 404 -3.17 7.65 -13.56
N ARG A 405 -3.23 7.86 -12.24
CA ARG A 405 -4.06 8.90 -11.60
C ARG A 405 -5.54 8.85 -12.02
N ASP A 406 -6.01 7.67 -12.44
CA ASP A 406 -7.37 7.43 -12.92
C ASP A 406 -7.84 6.05 -12.42
N ASP A 407 -8.97 6.04 -11.71
CA ASP A 407 -9.49 4.84 -11.04
C ASP A 407 -9.86 3.73 -12.03
N GLU A 408 -10.49 4.09 -13.16
CA GLU A 408 -10.97 3.12 -14.16
C GLU A 408 -9.79 2.47 -14.91
N GLN A 409 -8.85 3.29 -15.37
CA GLN A 409 -7.65 2.81 -16.05
C GLN A 409 -6.78 1.97 -15.12
N ALA A 410 -6.55 2.43 -13.89
CA ALA A 410 -5.78 1.68 -12.90
C ALA A 410 -6.47 0.36 -12.52
N LYS A 411 -7.81 0.34 -12.40
CA LYS A 411 -8.58 -0.88 -12.07
C LYS A 411 -8.52 -1.88 -13.21
N LYS A 412 -8.65 -1.44 -14.46
CA LYS A 412 -8.50 -2.30 -15.64
C LYS A 412 -7.13 -2.97 -15.69
N GLU A 413 -6.07 -2.21 -15.44
CA GLU A 413 -4.71 -2.74 -15.41
C GLU A 413 -4.48 -3.65 -14.18
N PHE A 414 -5.07 -3.32 -13.03
CA PHE A 414 -5.02 -4.17 -11.83
C PHE A 414 -5.67 -5.53 -12.11
N ILE A 415 -6.85 -5.57 -12.73
CA ILE A 415 -7.51 -6.82 -13.12
C ILE A 415 -6.58 -7.66 -14.00
N PHE A 416 -5.97 -7.05 -15.03
CA PHE A 416 -5.06 -7.73 -15.94
C PHE A 416 -3.84 -8.34 -15.20
N GLN A 417 -3.19 -7.57 -14.34
CA GLN A 417 -1.98 -8.01 -13.63
C GLN A 417 -2.26 -8.97 -12.45
N ALA A 418 -3.39 -8.79 -11.76
CA ALA A 418 -3.76 -9.59 -10.60
C ALA A 418 -4.36 -10.95 -10.99
N THR A 419 -5.05 -11.06 -12.13
CA THR A 419 -5.74 -12.29 -12.56
C THR A 419 -4.83 -13.53 -12.58
N PRO A 420 -3.61 -13.52 -13.17
CA PRO A 420 -2.71 -14.67 -13.11
C PRO A 420 -2.35 -15.07 -11.66
N ARG A 421 -2.30 -14.09 -10.75
CA ARG A 421 -1.96 -14.29 -9.34
C ARG A 421 -3.12 -14.85 -8.56
N PHE A 422 -4.34 -14.44 -8.89
CA PHE A 422 -5.57 -15.06 -8.38
C PHE A 422 -5.70 -16.51 -8.85
N GLN A 423 -5.32 -16.84 -10.08
CA GLN A 423 -5.30 -18.22 -10.55
C GLN A 423 -4.27 -19.08 -9.78
N GLU A 424 -3.08 -18.56 -9.53
CA GLU A 424 -2.08 -19.24 -8.69
C GLU A 424 -2.60 -19.45 -7.26
N LEU A 425 -3.17 -18.40 -6.66
CA LEU A 425 -3.77 -18.46 -5.34
C LEU A 425 -4.88 -19.54 -5.29
N TRP A 426 -5.81 -19.50 -6.25
CA TRP A 426 -6.91 -20.45 -6.34
C TRP A 426 -6.42 -21.90 -6.42
N LYS A 427 -5.38 -22.16 -7.22
CA LYS A 427 -4.76 -23.48 -7.34
C LYS A 427 -4.13 -23.98 -6.04
N ASP A 428 -3.54 -23.08 -5.25
CA ASP A 428 -2.90 -23.41 -3.97
C ASP A 428 -3.92 -23.64 -2.82
N LEU A 429 -5.19 -23.32 -3.01
CA LEU A 429 -6.27 -23.57 -2.05
C LEU A 429 -6.82 -24.99 -2.13
N THR A 430 -7.17 -25.54 -0.97
CA THR A 430 -7.91 -26.80 -0.83
C THR A 430 -9.36 -26.64 -1.30
N GLU A 431 -10.02 -27.75 -1.63
CA GLU A 431 -11.45 -27.72 -2.00
C GLU A 431 -12.35 -27.14 -0.91
N ILE A 432 -12.02 -27.38 0.37
CA ILE A 432 -12.78 -26.86 1.50
C ILE A 432 -12.64 -25.33 1.60
N GLU A 433 -11.45 -24.80 1.35
CA GLU A 433 -11.22 -23.36 1.31
C GLU A 433 -11.85 -22.70 0.08
N ARG A 434 -11.75 -23.35 -1.10
CA ARG A 434 -12.42 -22.88 -2.32
C ARG A 434 -13.94 -22.80 -2.12
N HIS A 435 -14.54 -23.82 -1.51
CA HIS A 435 -15.94 -23.82 -1.12
C HIS A 435 -16.28 -22.63 -0.22
N ALA A 436 -15.47 -22.39 0.81
CA ALA A 436 -15.69 -21.29 1.74
C ALA A 436 -15.58 -19.90 1.08
N LEU A 437 -14.64 -19.72 0.15
CA LEU A 437 -14.51 -18.46 -0.58
C LEU A 437 -15.64 -18.27 -1.62
N ARG A 438 -16.12 -19.33 -2.27
CA ARG A 438 -17.31 -19.27 -3.14
C ARG A 438 -18.56 -18.89 -2.35
N TYR A 439 -18.73 -19.46 -1.15
CA TYR A 439 -19.81 -19.09 -0.25
C TYR A 439 -19.72 -17.61 0.12
N ALA A 440 -18.54 -17.10 0.47
CA ALA A 440 -18.31 -15.69 0.77
C ALA A 440 -18.42 -14.75 -0.44
N ALA A 441 -18.43 -15.29 -1.67
CA ALA A 441 -18.69 -14.56 -2.91
C ALA A 441 -20.18 -14.59 -3.31
N ASP A 442 -21.07 -15.03 -2.43
CA ASP A 442 -22.52 -15.19 -2.68
C ASP A 442 -22.85 -16.11 -3.86
N VAL A 443 -22.06 -17.17 -4.07
CA VAL A 443 -22.40 -18.21 -5.05
C VAL A 443 -23.57 -19.06 -4.52
N SER A 444 -24.68 -19.06 -5.26
CA SER A 444 -25.92 -19.75 -4.88
C SER A 444 -25.76 -21.26 -4.69
N GLY A 445 -26.56 -21.82 -3.77
CA GLY A 445 -26.68 -23.27 -3.58
C GLY A 445 -25.58 -23.91 -2.73
N LEU A 446 -24.73 -23.12 -2.07
CA LEU A 446 -23.65 -23.60 -1.22
C LEU A 446 -24.07 -23.69 0.25
N THR A 447 -23.55 -24.71 0.94
CA THR A 447 -23.72 -24.89 2.38
C THR A 447 -22.77 -23.99 3.15
N VAL A 448 -23.19 -23.58 4.36
CA VAL A 448 -22.38 -22.75 5.25
C VAL A 448 -21.07 -23.47 5.59
N PRO A 449 -19.90 -22.86 5.34
CA PRO A 449 -18.61 -23.46 5.64
C PRO A 449 -18.36 -23.60 7.15
N ASN A 450 -17.47 -24.52 7.51
CA ASN A 450 -17.03 -24.67 8.90
C ASN A 450 -16.37 -23.37 9.40
N ARG A 451 -16.76 -22.92 10.60
CA ARG A 451 -16.24 -21.72 11.25
C ARG A 451 -14.71 -21.71 11.37
N ALA A 452 -14.08 -22.86 11.64
CA ALA A 452 -12.63 -22.97 11.74
C ALA A 452 -11.93 -22.61 10.41
N ILE A 453 -12.51 -23.00 9.28
CA ILE A 453 -11.99 -22.65 7.94
C ILE A 453 -12.16 -21.16 7.68
N ILE A 454 -13.31 -20.59 8.05
CA ILE A 454 -13.55 -19.14 7.93
C ILE A 454 -12.51 -18.35 8.75
N ASP A 455 -12.23 -18.76 9.98
CA ASP A 455 -11.26 -18.11 10.85
C ASP A 455 -9.83 -18.21 10.28
N ILE A 456 -9.46 -19.34 9.67
CA ILE A 456 -8.16 -19.52 8.99
C ILE A 456 -8.07 -18.57 7.78
N LEU A 457 -9.11 -18.51 6.93
CA LEU A 457 -9.14 -17.64 5.76
C LEU A 457 -9.08 -16.16 6.14
N LYS A 458 -9.74 -15.76 7.24
CA LYS A 458 -9.61 -14.41 7.82
C LYS A 458 -8.18 -14.12 8.27
N ARG A 459 -7.52 -15.06 8.97
CA ARG A 459 -6.12 -14.91 9.39
C ARG A 459 -5.15 -14.80 8.22
N HIS A 460 -5.42 -15.49 7.11
CA HIS A 460 -4.65 -15.35 5.88
C HIS A 460 -4.94 -14.07 5.10
N GLY A 461 -6.03 -13.36 5.43
CA GLY A 461 -6.47 -12.16 4.73
C GLY A 461 -7.19 -12.43 3.41
N LEU A 462 -7.76 -13.62 3.24
CA LEU A 462 -8.61 -13.93 2.08
C LEU A 462 -10.07 -13.55 2.32
N LEU A 463 -10.48 -13.49 3.58
CA LEU A 463 -11.77 -12.95 4.03
C LEU A 463 -11.55 -11.75 4.95
N ARG A 464 -12.42 -10.75 4.84
CA ARG A 464 -12.44 -9.61 5.76
C ARG A 464 -13.02 -10.01 7.11
N GLN A 465 -12.74 -9.22 8.15
CA GLN A 465 -13.23 -9.51 9.51
C GLN A 465 -14.75 -9.49 9.59
N GLU A 466 -15.40 -8.57 8.88
CA GLU A 466 -16.86 -8.42 8.81
C GLU A 466 -17.53 -9.42 7.86
N GLY A 467 -16.75 -10.17 7.07
CA GLY A 467 -17.25 -11.06 6.03
C GLY A 467 -16.95 -10.54 4.62
N GLY A 468 -17.21 -11.38 3.61
CA GLY A 468 -16.82 -11.09 2.23
C GLY A 468 -15.33 -11.28 1.95
N LEU A 469 -14.98 -11.21 0.67
CA LEU A 469 -13.62 -11.41 0.18
C LEU A 469 -12.76 -10.16 0.36
N PHE A 470 -11.45 -10.36 0.41
CA PHE A 470 -10.48 -9.27 0.60
C PHE A 470 -10.48 -8.26 -0.56
N SER A 471 -10.84 -8.68 -1.76
CA SER A 471 -10.77 -7.90 -2.99
C SER A 471 -12.06 -8.03 -3.79
N SER A 472 -12.62 -6.90 -4.24
CA SER A 472 -13.81 -6.87 -5.09
C SER A 472 -13.56 -7.59 -6.43
N VAL A 473 -12.39 -7.36 -7.03
CA VAL A 473 -11.98 -8.04 -8.27
C VAL A 473 -11.78 -9.54 -8.04
N PHE A 474 -11.25 -9.95 -6.88
CA PHE A 474 -11.13 -11.37 -6.57
C PHE A 474 -12.51 -12.03 -6.38
N ALA A 475 -13.49 -11.31 -5.86
CA ALA A 475 -14.86 -11.79 -5.77
C ALA A 475 -15.48 -12.06 -7.14
N GLU A 476 -15.29 -11.15 -8.09
CA GLU A 476 -15.70 -11.36 -9.49
C GLU A 476 -14.97 -12.55 -10.13
N PHE A 477 -13.66 -12.67 -9.88
CA PHE A 477 -12.85 -13.80 -10.34
C PHE A 477 -13.43 -15.14 -9.84
N ILE A 478 -13.79 -15.23 -8.55
CA ILE A 478 -14.36 -16.43 -7.94
C ILE A 478 -15.73 -16.77 -8.52
N LYS A 479 -16.61 -15.77 -8.72
CA LYS A 479 -17.94 -15.98 -9.34
C LYS A 479 -17.84 -16.61 -10.73
N ASN A 480 -16.74 -16.37 -11.44
CA ASN A 480 -16.47 -16.92 -12.76
C ASN A 480 -15.78 -18.30 -12.73
N GLN A 481 -15.35 -18.80 -11.56
CA GLN A 481 -14.84 -20.17 -11.42
C GLN A 481 -16.02 -21.14 -11.30
N ARG A 482 -16.19 -22.03 -12.30
CA ARG A 482 -17.24 -23.05 -12.30
C ARG A 482 -17.00 -24.11 -11.22
#